data_AF-A0A0X3VB03-F1
#
_entry.id   AF-A0A0X3VB03-F1
#
_cell.length_a   1.000
_cell.length_b   1.000
_cell.length_c   1.000
_cell.angle_alpha   90.00
_cell.angle_beta   90.00
_cell.angle_gamma   90.00
#
_symmetry.space_group_name_H-M   'P 1'
#
loop_
_entity.id
_entity.type
_entity.pdbx_description
1 polymer ?
#
loop_
_entity_poly.entity_id
_entity_poly.type
_entity_poly.pdbx_seq_one_letter_code
_entity_poly.pdbx_strand_id
1 'polypeptide(L)'
;MHPMLKPALRRGWRDRETVRFGVAPAHARVVGPLDMATAYFLGLIDGTRSVPQLIEAAAGLDVAPERARGLVERLGAAGLLELPAADGAVDAAVRADGPAVERLRADLASLSVRQQGRTAGPLARIGARRSVRVKVKGAGRVGAQIAALLAASGAGRVDVVDGGAVAPWDVVPGGPAPEQIGERRGDAARRLVKEASPWSHPPRPGSPVTESGEPGISLVVVAPRDGLGAYAPDPVLAEPLLTAGIPHLYAGVLEGTGVVGPLVVPGVTACAGCDELRRTDAEPAWPQLLAQWRSGRGTPAVPACDAGLATAVAGLAAVQALAFLDGEPPPCAGARMELPLPCASVRTVRIAPHPECGCGAAAVRGAPDASVPRPRHATMTG
;
A
#
# COMPACT_ATOMS: atom_id res chain seq x y z
N MET A 1 -12.46 -12.06 24.03
CA MET A 1 -11.94 -10.87 23.33
C MET A 1 -11.17 -10.03 24.34
N HIS A 2 -9.91 -9.72 24.06
CA HIS A 2 -9.04 -8.89 24.90
C HIS A 2 -8.80 -7.55 24.17
N PRO A 3 -9.56 -6.49 24.46
CA PRO A 3 -9.41 -5.22 23.76
C PRO A 3 -8.13 -4.50 24.20
N MET A 4 -7.45 -3.90 23.24
CA MET A 4 -6.24 -3.09 23.46
C MET A 4 -6.44 -1.71 22.85
N LEU A 5 -6.21 -0.64 23.60
CA LEU A 5 -6.11 0.70 23.03
C LEU A 5 -4.91 0.75 22.09
N LYS A 6 -5.09 1.32 20.90
CA LYS A 6 -4.04 1.40 19.89
C LYS A 6 -2.77 2.06 20.47
N PRO A 7 -1.69 1.30 20.71
CA PRO A 7 -0.56 1.79 21.51
C PRO A 7 0.26 2.86 20.79
N ALA A 8 0.19 2.90 19.45
CA ALA A 8 0.87 3.90 18.63
C ALA A 8 0.18 5.28 18.63
N LEU A 9 -1.05 5.39 19.14
CA LEU A 9 -1.71 6.68 19.29
C LEU A 9 -1.24 7.37 20.58
N ARG A 10 -0.57 8.52 20.44
CA ARG A 10 -0.26 9.38 21.59
C ARG A 10 -1.54 9.86 22.27
N ARG A 11 -1.52 9.98 23.59
CA ARG A 11 -2.66 10.40 24.41
C ARG A 11 -2.32 11.69 25.13
N GLY A 12 -3.29 12.59 25.23
CA GLY A 12 -3.13 13.83 26.00
C GLY A 12 -4.48 14.39 26.43
N TRP A 13 -4.56 14.90 27.65
CA TRP A 13 -5.71 15.66 28.13
C TRP A 13 -5.78 17.00 27.41
N ARG A 14 -6.96 17.32 26.88
CA ARG A 14 -7.21 18.62 26.24
C ARG A 14 -7.75 19.63 27.25
N ASP A 15 -8.57 19.15 28.16
CA ASP A 15 -9.17 19.88 29.28
C ASP A 15 -9.39 18.88 30.44
N ARG A 16 -10.16 19.27 31.47
CA ARG A 16 -10.37 18.44 32.67
C ARG A 16 -11.19 17.17 32.42
N GLU A 17 -11.93 17.09 31.32
CA GLU A 17 -12.91 16.02 31.08
C GLU A 17 -12.71 15.31 29.74
N THR A 18 -11.81 15.78 28.86
CA THR A 18 -11.63 15.20 27.53
C THR A 18 -10.19 14.80 27.24
N VAL A 19 -10.04 13.61 26.67
CA VAL A 19 -8.76 13.05 26.23
C VAL A 19 -8.73 12.96 24.72
N ARG A 20 -7.64 13.45 24.13
CA ARG A 20 -7.34 13.26 22.71
C ARG A 20 -6.43 12.06 22.51
N PHE A 21 -6.82 11.19 21.60
CA PHE A 21 -6.02 10.11 21.05
C PHE A 21 -5.52 10.52 19.67
N GLY A 22 -4.21 10.47 19.44
CA GLY A 22 -3.56 10.84 18.18
C GLY A 22 -3.26 12.33 18.02
N VAL A 23 -2.12 12.64 17.40
CA VAL A 23 -1.66 14.01 17.11
C VAL A 23 -2.05 14.43 15.69
N ALA A 24 -1.81 13.58 14.69
CA ALA A 24 -2.15 13.87 13.30
C ALA A 24 -3.68 13.92 13.10
N PRO A 25 -4.26 14.97 12.46
CA PRO A 25 -5.71 15.11 12.30
C PRO A 25 -6.41 13.92 11.65
N ALA A 26 -5.75 13.25 10.70
CA ALA A 26 -6.31 12.08 10.01
C ALA A 26 -6.69 10.93 10.97
N HIS A 27 -5.97 10.77 12.08
CA HIS A 27 -6.14 9.68 13.04
C HIS A 27 -6.61 10.16 14.41
N ALA A 28 -6.64 11.48 14.65
CA ALA A 28 -6.97 12.03 15.95
C ALA A 28 -8.45 11.87 16.28
N ARG A 29 -8.77 11.48 17.51
CA ARG A 29 -10.13 11.40 18.06
C ARG A 29 -10.15 12.01 19.46
N VAL A 30 -11.25 12.64 19.82
CA VAL A 30 -11.48 13.19 21.16
C VAL A 30 -12.54 12.34 21.85
N VAL A 31 -12.25 11.93 23.08
CA VAL A 31 -13.13 11.12 23.92
C VAL A 31 -13.45 11.91 25.18
N GLY A 32 -14.73 12.06 25.47
CA GLY A 32 -15.22 12.79 26.64
C GLY A 32 -16.75 12.84 26.70
N PRO A 33 -17.32 13.29 27.82
CA PRO A 33 -16.62 13.60 29.08
C PRO A 33 -16.14 12.34 29.82
N LEU A 34 -15.02 12.46 30.54
CA LEU A 34 -14.36 11.41 31.33
C LEU A 34 -14.10 11.94 32.74
N ASP A 35 -14.58 11.21 33.74
CA ASP A 35 -14.14 11.40 35.13
C ASP A 35 -12.80 10.68 35.38
N MET A 36 -12.19 10.93 36.55
CA MET A 36 -10.91 10.32 36.92
C MET A 36 -10.98 8.79 36.95
N ALA A 37 -12.07 8.22 37.44
CA ALA A 37 -12.29 6.78 37.51
C ALA A 37 -12.29 6.14 36.11
N THR A 38 -13.01 6.74 35.16
CA THR A 38 -13.06 6.31 33.77
C THR A 38 -11.69 6.47 33.09
N ALA A 39 -10.93 7.51 33.43
CA ALA A 39 -9.58 7.69 32.90
C ALA A 39 -8.59 6.61 33.39
N TYR A 40 -8.65 6.22 34.66
CA TYR A 40 -7.87 5.07 35.16
C TYR A 40 -8.31 3.77 34.49
N PHE A 41 -9.61 3.57 34.29
CA PHE A 41 -10.15 2.42 33.56
C PHE A 41 -9.61 2.31 32.12
N LEU A 42 -9.45 3.43 31.40
CA LEU A 42 -8.82 3.43 30.08
C LEU A 42 -7.40 2.83 30.11
N GLY A 43 -6.66 3.01 31.20
CA GLY A 43 -5.33 2.42 31.38
C GLY A 43 -5.32 0.90 31.46
N LEU A 44 -6.45 0.28 31.83
CA LEU A 44 -6.57 -1.18 31.94
C LEU A 44 -6.84 -1.87 30.60
N ILE A 45 -7.18 -1.12 29.55
CA ILE A 45 -7.47 -1.61 28.19
C ILE A 45 -6.15 -1.77 27.42
N ASP A 46 -5.31 -2.68 27.90
CA ASP A 46 -3.94 -2.94 27.42
C ASP A 46 -3.82 -4.26 26.63
N GLY A 47 -4.93 -4.96 26.41
CA GLY A 47 -4.95 -6.26 25.74
C GLY A 47 -4.67 -7.47 26.63
N THR A 48 -4.41 -7.28 27.94
CA THR A 48 -4.17 -8.39 28.88
C THR A 48 -5.45 -8.96 29.48
N ARG A 49 -6.54 -8.18 29.48
CA ARG A 49 -7.83 -8.54 30.11
C ARG A 49 -8.93 -8.73 29.08
N SER A 50 -9.76 -9.74 29.27
CA SER A 50 -10.99 -9.93 28.50
C SER A 50 -12.05 -8.89 28.89
N VAL A 51 -13.07 -8.68 28.05
CA VAL A 51 -14.17 -7.73 28.35
C VAL A 51 -14.84 -8.02 29.72
N PRO A 52 -15.17 -9.27 30.09
CA PRO A 52 -15.70 -9.56 31.43
C PRO A 52 -14.73 -9.17 32.56
N GLN A 53 -13.43 -9.47 32.42
CA GLN A 53 -12.41 -9.10 33.41
C GLN A 53 -12.20 -7.59 33.52
N LEU A 54 -12.37 -6.85 32.42
CA LEU A 54 -12.34 -5.38 32.43
C LEU A 54 -13.53 -4.81 33.19
N ILE A 55 -14.72 -5.38 33.00
CA ILE A 55 -15.93 -4.96 33.71
C ILE A 55 -15.80 -5.24 35.22
N GLU A 56 -15.23 -6.39 35.60
CA GLU A 56 -14.94 -6.71 37.00
C GLU A 56 -13.90 -5.74 37.61
N ALA A 57 -12.82 -5.45 36.89
CA ALA A 57 -11.81 -4.49 37.33
C ALA A 57 -12.36 -3.05 37.41
N ALA A 58 -13.32 -2.69 36.56
CA ALA A 58 -13.99 -1.39 36.58
C ALA A 58 -14.82 -1.17 37.85
N ALA A 59 -15.43 -2.23 38.39
CA ALA A 59 -16.17 -2.17 39.65
C ALA A 59 -15.27 -1.77 40.83
N GLY A 60 -14.00 -2.22 40.84
CA GLY A 60 -13.01 -1.81 41.83
C GLY A 60 -12.53 -0.35 41.70
N LEU A 61 -12.92 0.35 40.62
CA LEU A 61 -12.66 1.77 40.38
C LEU A 61 -13.92 2.62 40.49
N ASP A 62 -15.01 2.08 41.07
CA ASP A 62 -16.33 2.73 41.16
C ASP A 62 -16.95 3.12 39.79
N VAL A 63 -16.56 2.42 38.72
CA VAL A 63 -17.16 2.59 37.39
C VAL A 63 -18.27 1.55 37.20
N ALA A 64 -19.50 2.01 37.01
CA ALA A 64 -20.65 1.12 36.77
C ALA A 64 -20.40 0.17 35.59
N PRO A 65 -20.73 -1.14 35.70
CA PRO A 65 -20.51 -2.13 34.65
C PRO A 65 -21.05 -1.75 33.27
N GLU A 66 -22.22 -1.12 33.22
CA GLU A 66 -22.88 -0.65 32.00
C GLU A 66 -22.09 0.50 31.36
N ARG A 67 -21.54 1.39 32.18
CA ARG A 67 -20.69 2.50 31.74
C ARG A 67 -19.37 1.98 31.18
N ALA A 68 -18.75 1.00 31.84
CA ALA A 68 -17.52 0.36 31.38
C ALA A 68 -17.72 -0.36 30.03
N ARG A 69 -18.78 -1.16 29.90
CA ARG A 69 -19.15 -1.84 28.64
C ARG A 69 -19.42 -0.82 27.53
N GLY A 70 -20.25 0.18 27.80
CA GLY A 70 -20.57 1.23 26.83
C GLY A 70 -19.35 2.05 26.40
N LEU A 71 -18.37 2.26 27.28
CA LEU A 71 -17.10 2.90 26.90
C LEU A 71 -16.30 2.04 25.93
N VAL A 72 -16.10 0.76 26.23
CA VAL A 72 -15.38 -0.16 25.34
C VAL A 72 -16.04 -0.21 23.95
N GLU A 73 -17.38 -0.27 23.90
CA GLU A 73 -18.13 -0.24 22.65
C GLU A 73 -17.94 1.07 21.88
N ARG A 74 -18.02 2.23 22.54
CA ARG A 74 -17.78 3.54 21.90
C ARG A 74 -16.34 3.69 21.40
N LEU A 75 -15.35 3.21 22.16
CA LEU A 75 -13.94 3.21 21.73
C LEU A 75 -13.73 2.30 20.51
N GLY A 76 -14.38 1.15 20.48
CA GLY A 76 -14.39 0.25 19.33
C GLY A 76 -15.01 0.91 18.10
N ALA A 77 -16.19 1.52 18.25
CA ALA A 77 -16.88 2.25 17.19
C ALA A 77 -16.07 3.46 16.68
N ALA A 78 -15.33 4.13 17.56
CA ALA A 78 -14.43 5.23 17.21
C ALA A 78 -13.11 4.77 16.56
N GLY A 79 -12.87 3.44 16.46
CA GLY A 79 -11.66 2.87 15.89
C GLY A 79 -10.42 3.10 16.77
N LEU A 80 -10.58 3.21 18.09
CA LEU A 80 -9.49 3.41 19.05
C LEU A 80 -9.02 2.11 19.70
N LEU A 81 -9.76 1.03 19.51
CA LEU A 81 -9.38 -0.31 19.94
C LEU A 81 -8.80 -1.09 18.77
N GLU A 82 -7.69 -1.78 19.05
CA GLU A 82 -7.26 -2.91 18.25
C GLU A 82 -8.14 -4.11 18.63
N LEU A 83 -8.86 -4.63 17.64
CA LEU A 83 -9.57 -5.90 17.80
C LEU A 83 -8.53 -7.00 17.66
N PRO A 84 -8.41 -7.92 18.63
CA PRO A 84 -7.47 -9.01 18.50
C PRO A 84 -7.79 -9.78 17.22
N ALA A 85 -6.71 -10.22 16.57
CA ALA A 85 -6.73 -11.30 15.61
C ALA A 85 -7.76 -12.35 16.03
N ALA A 86 -8.70 -12.70 15.15
CA ALA A 86 -9.35 -14.00 15.30
C ALA A 86 -8.22 -15.02 15.40
N ASP A 87 -8.25 -15.95 16.34
CA ASP A 87 -7.20 -16.95 16.57
C ASP A 87 -7.06 -17.93 15.39
N GLY A 88 -6.67 -17.39 14.23
CA GLY A 88 -6.52 -18.08 12.98
C GLY A 88 -5.10 -18.59 12.83
N ALA A 89 -4.95 -19.74 12.19
CA ALA A 89 -3.67 -20.40 11.93
C ALA A 89 -2.64 -19.48 11.24
N VAL A 90 -3.08 -18.51 10.44
CA VAL A 90 -2.23 -17.52 9.75
C VAL A 90 -1.53 -16.59 10.75
N ASP A 91 -2.26 -16.10 11.75
CA ASP A 91 -1.71 -15.17 12.76
C ASP A 91 -0.75 -15.89 13.71
N ALA A 92 -0.98 -17.18 13.96
CA ALA A 92 -0.04 -18.03 14.69
C ALA A 92 1.26 -18.27 13.89
N ALA A 93 1.16 -18.48 12.58
CA ALA A 93 2.33 -18.69 11.72
C ALA A 93 3.21 -17.43 11.57
N VAL A 94 2.60 -16.24 11.55
CA VAL A 94 3.34 -14.97 11.61
C VAL A 94 4.00 -14.81 12.97
N ARG A 95 3.28 -15.03 14.07
CA ARG A 95 3.81 -14.93 15.44
C ARG A 95 4.94 -15.92 15.73
N ALA A 96 4.94 -17.09 15.08
CA ALA A 96 6.00 -18.08 15.22
C ALA A 96 7.36 -17.58 14.67
N ASP A 97 7.36 -16.64 13.71
CA ASP A 97 8.58 -16.00 13.22
C ASP A 97 8.88 -14.72 14.03
N GLY A 98 9.22 -14.91 15.30
CA GLY A 98 9.48 -13.83 16.26
C GLY A 98 10.44 -12.74 15.74
N PRO A 99 11.60 -13.08 15.16
CA PRO A 99 12.52 -12.09 14.57
C PRO A 99 11.90 -11.27 13.43
N ALA A 100 11.05 -11.87 12.60
CA ALA A 100 10.36 -11.14 11.53
C ALA A 100 9.32 -10.16 12.09
N VAL A 101 8.55 -10.59 13.10
CA VAL A 101 7.58 -9.74 13.80
C VAL A 101 8.28 -8.56 14.46
N GLU A 102 9.46 -8.79 15.03
CA GLU A 102 10.28 -7.74 15.63
C GLU A 102 10.70 -6.67 14.61
N ARG A 103 11.18 -7.10 13.43
CA ARG A 103 11.53 -6.20 12.32
C ARG A 103 10.32 -5.43 11.79
N LEU A 104 9.13 -6.04 11.81
CA LEU A 104 7.86 -5.47 11.33
C LEU A 104 7.08 -4.69 12.40
N ARG A 105 7.63 -4.46 13.60
CA ARG A 105 6.88 -3.81 14.69
C ARG A 105 6.37 -2.42 14.29
N ALA A 106 7.15 -1.65 13.55
CA ALA A 106 6.75 -0.33 13.07
C ALA A 106 5.58 -0.40 12.07
N ASP A 107 5.63 -1.35 11.13
CA ASP A 107 4.55 -1.63 10.17
C ASP A 107 3.27 -2.09 10.88
N LEU A 108 3.38 -3.00 11.85
CA LEU A 108 2.25 -3.45 12.67
C LEU A 108 1.60 -2.29 13.44
N ALA A 109 2.42 -1.41 14.04
CA ALA A 109 1.94 -0.21 14.72
C ALA A 109 1.21 0.74 13.75
N SER A 110 1.75 0.94 12.55
CA SER A 110 1.12 1.75 11.50
C SER A 110 -0.22 1.15 11.04
N LEU A 111 -0.26 -0.16 10.80
CA LEU A 111 -1.48 -0.89 10.43
C LEU A 111 -2.54 -0.83 11.53
N SER A 112 -2.13 -0.90 12.81
CA SER A 112 -3.03 -0.72 13.96
C SER A 112 -3.66 0.67 13.95
N VAL A 113 -2.87 1.75 13.75
CA VAL A 113 -3.41 3.13 13.64
C VAL A 113 -4.40 3.25 12.48
N ARG A 114 -4.07 2.68 11.33
CA ARG A 114 -4.89 2.75 10.11
C ARG A 114 -6.16 1.91 10.17
N GLN A 115 -6.18 0.83 10.94
CA GLN A 115 -7.32 -0.09 11.05
C GLN A 115 -8.62 0.67 11.36
N GLN A 116 -9.64 0.50 10.53
CA GLN A 116 -10.96 1.09 10.72
C GLN A 116 -12.00 -0.02 10.96
N GLY A 117 -12.86 0.17 11.96
CA GLY A 117 -13.97 -0.75 12.24
C GLY A 117 -13.51 -2.21 12.40
N ARG A 118 -14.23 -3.13 11.75
CA ARG A 118 -14.02 -4.59 11.87
C ARG A 118 -13.10 -5.19 10.79
N THR A 119 -12.26 -4.39 10.13
CA THR A 119 -11.29 -4.93 9.15
C THR A 119 -10.27 -5.85 9.82
N ALA A 120 -9.66 -6.74 9.02
CA ALA A 120 -8.58 -7.62 9.47
C ALA A 120 -7.51 -6.86 10.27
N GLY A 121 -7.12 -7.45 11.41
CA GLY A 121 -6.13 -6.87 12.31
C GLY A 121 -4.72 -6.80 11.69
N PRO A 122 -3.78 -6.11 12.35
CA PRO A 122 -2.42 -5.89 11.82
C PRO A 122 -1.69 -7.19 11.47
N LEU A 123 -1.75 -8.19 12.35
CA LEU A 123 -1.12 -9.50 12.12
C LEU A 123 -1.73 -10.24 10.92
N ALA A 124 -3.06 -10.19 10.77
CA ALA A 124 -3.75 -10.83 9.66
C ALA A 124 -3.38 -10.20 8.32
N ARG A 125 -3.22 -8.87 8.28
CA ARG A 125 -2.73 -8.15 7.08
C ARG A 125 -1.29 -8.54 6.75
N ILE A 126 -0.40 -8.60 7.73
CA ILE A 126 0.98 -9.09 7.53
C ILE A 126 1.00 -10.55 7.08
N GLY A 127 0.12 -11.40 7.61
CA GLY A 127 -0.06 -12.78 7.18
C GLY A 127 -0.53 -12.89 5.73
N ALA A 128 -1.48 -12.05 5.33
CA ALA A 128 -1.91 -11.93 3.93
C ALA A 128 -0.74 -11.49 3.04
N ARG A 129 0.02 -10.45 3.43
CA ARG A 129 1.21 -10.01 2.69
C ARG A 129 2.26 -11.12 2.55
N ARG A 130 2.47 -11.94 3.59
CA ARG A 130 3.37 -13.10 3.54
C ARG A 130 2.94 -14.15 2.51
N SER A 131 1.66 -14.20 2.16
CA SER A 131 1.15 -15.13 1.15
C SER A 131 1.19 -14.58 -0.28
N VAL A 132 1.42 -13.26 -0.47
CA VAL A 132 1.41 -12.67 -1.81
C VAL A 132 2.73 -12.85 -2.54
N ARG A 133 2.62 -12.91 -3.87
CA ARG A 133 3.75 -12.87 -4.80
C ARG A 133 3.66 -11.63 -5.68
N VAL A 134 4.69 -10.79 -5.63
CA VAL A 134 4.81 -9.60 -6.48
C VAL A 134 5.94 -9.79 -7.47
N LYS A 135 5.73 -9.38 -8.73
CA LYS A 135 6.80 -9.35 -9.74
C LYS A 135 7.12 -7.91 -10.11
N VAL A 136 8.39 -7.51 -10.02
CA VAL A 136 8.86 -6.20 -10.44
C VAL A 136 9.62 -6.33 -11.76
N LYS A 137 9.12 -5.70 -12.82
CA LYS A 137 9.76 -5.62 -14.13
C LYS A 137 10.55 -4.31 -14.23
N GLY A 138 11.88 -4.42 -14.20
CA GLY A 138 12.80 -3.29 -14.17
C GLY A 138 13.47 -3.13 -12.80
N ALA A 139 14.79 -3.02 -12.81
CA ALA A 139 15.67 -2.91 -11.65
C ALA A 139 16.62 -1.71 -11.78
N GLY A 140 16.15 -0.61 -12.38
CA GLY A 140 16.81 0.70 -12.28
C GLY A 140 16.62 1.34 -10.89
N ARG A 141 16.95 2.63 -10.75
CA ARG A 141 16.84 3.37 -9.49
C ARG A 141 15.47 3.23 -8.79
N VAL A 142 14.38 3.26 -9.56
CA VAL A 142 13.00 3.17 -9.01
C VAL A 142 12.63 1.71 -8.69
N GLY A 143 12.75 0.81 -9.67
CA GLY A 143 12.27 -0.57 -9.55
C GLY A 143 12.98 -1.39 -8.47
N ALA A 144 14.30 -1.22 -8.30
CA ALA A 144 15.06 -1.90 -7.25
C ALA A 144 14.59 -1.47 -5.85
N GLN A 145 14.38 -0.16 -5.63
CA GLN A 145 13.85 0.38 -4.39
C GLN A 145 12.42 -0.12 -4.11
N ILE A 146 11.54 -0.16 -5.13
CA ILE A 146 10.18 -0.72 -4.96
C ILE A 146 10.26 -2.18 -4.51
N ALA A 147 11.09 -3.00 -5.16
CA ALA A 147 11.23 -4.40 -4.81
C ALA A 147 11.71 -4.59 -3.36
N ALA A 148 12.70 -3.80 -2.94
CA ALA A 148 13.22 -3.81 -1.57
C ALA A 148 12.16 -3.38 -0.55
N LEU A 149 11.43 -2.31 -0.82
CA LEU A 149 10.37 -1.79 0.06
C LEU A 149 9.23 -2.78 0.23
N LEU A 150 8.77 -3.42 -0.85
CA LEU A 150 7.74 -4.45 -0.78
C LEU A 150 8.19 -5.65 0.06
N ALA A 151 9.43 -6.09 -0.11
CA ALA A 151 10.00 -7.16 0.69
C ALA A 151 10.11 -6.76 2.18
N ALA A 152 10.64 -5.56 2.47
CA ALA A 152 10.76 -5.03 3.82
C ALA A 152 9.42 -4.89 4.55
N SER A 153 8.36 -4.52 3.81
CA SER A 153 6.98 -4.41 4.33
C SER A 153 6.24 -5.75 4.47
N GLY A 154 6.94 -6.88 4.33
CA GLY A 154 6.44 -8.21 4.63
C GLY A 154 5.80 -8.96 3.45
N ALA A 155 5.96 -8.50 2.20
CA ALA A 155 5.55 -9.30 1.05
C ALA A 155 6.29 -10.64 1.03
N GLY A 156 5.56 -11.73 0.81
CA GLY A 156 6.09 -13.09 0.92
C GLY A 156 7.15 -13.43 -0.11
N ARG A 157 6.89 -13.07 -1.38
CA ARG A 157 7.81 -13.29 -2.48
C ARG A 157 7.82 -12.09 -3.42
N VAL A 158 9.00 -11.54 -3.66
CA VAL A 158 9.21 -10.45 -4.62
C VAL A 158 10.21 -10.93 -5.68
N ASP A 159 9.71 -11.18 -6.89
CA ASP A 159 10.54 -11.60 -8.02
C ASP A 159 10.93 -10.36 -8.85
N VAL A 160 12.22 -10.17 -9.10
CA VAL A 160 12.70 -9.05 -9.94
C VAL A 160 13.19 -9.57 -11.29
N VAL A 161 12.70 -8.94 -12.37
CA VAL A 161 13.06 -9.25 -13.75
C VAL A 161 13.61 -7.99 -14.40
N ASP A 162 14.90 -8.00 -14.72
CA ASP A 162 15.59 -6.93 -15.45
C ASP A 162 16.77 -7.52 -16.22
N GLY A 163 17.06 -6.95 -17.39
CA GLY A 163 18.19 -7.32 -18.24
C GLY A 163 19.30 -6.28 -18.22
N GLY A 164 20.54 -6.71 -18.40
CA GLY A 164 21.72 -5.83 -18.43
C GLY A 164 22.45 -5.71 -17.09
N ALA A 165 23.41 -4.79 -17.04
CA ALA A 165 24.32 -4.61 -15.92
C ALA A 165 24.07 -3.30 -15.17
N VAL A 166 24.44 -3.26 -13.89
CA VAL A 166 24.38 -2.07 -13.04
C VAL A 166 25.36 -1.05 -13.61
N ALA A 167 24.85 0.10 -14.07
CA ALA A 167 25.68 1.21 -14.49
C ALA A 167 26.10 2.07 -13.28
N PRO A 168 27.19 2.86 -13.39
CA PRO A 168 27.59 3.77 -12.32
C PRO A 168 26.48 4.72 -11.86
N TRP A 169 25.62 5.15 -12.79
CA TRP A 169 24.48 6.00 -12.49
C TRP A 169 23.23 5.23 -12.04
N ASP A 170 23.26 3.91 -11.86
CA ASP A 170 22.11 3.22 -11.23
C ASP A 170 22.22 3.24 -9.69
N VAL A 171 23.37 3.63 -9.14
CA VAL A 171 23.64 3.66 -7.70
C VAL A 171 22.75 4.69 -7.00
N VAL A 172 22.03 4.25 -5.97
CA VAL A 172 21.10 5.05 -5.18
C VAL A 172 20.88 4.40 -3.81
N PRO A 173 20.62 5.17 -2.73
CA PRO A 173 20.18 4.58 -1.47
C PRO A 173 18.98 3.65 -1.66
N GLY A 174 19.03 2.46 -1.05
CA GLY A 174 17.98 1.45 -1.20
C GLY A 174 17.90 0.80 -2.59
N GLY A 175 18.89 1.03 -3.47
CA GLY A 175 19.05 0.36 -4.76
C GLY A 175 20.41 -0.33 -4.88
N PRO A 176 20.94 -0.54 -6.10
CA PRO A 176 22.28 -1.08 -6.30
C PRO A 176 23.37 -0.22 -5.62
N ALA A 177 24.34 -0.88 -5.01
CA ALA A 177 25.49 -0.24 -4.36
C ALA A 177 26.67 -0.03 -5.33
N PRO A 178 27.64 0.86 -5.02
CA PRO A 178 28.82 1.09 -5.86
C PRO A 178 29.62 -0.18 -6.18
N GLU A 179 29.69 -1.12 -5.24
CA GLU A 179 30.44 -2.38 -5.37
C GLU A 179 29.78 -3.33 -6.38
N GLN A 180 28.52 -3.07 -6.74
CA GLN A 180 27.73 -3.89 -7.65
C GLN A 180 27.77 -3.41 -9.10
N ILE A 181 28.50 -2.33 -9.39
CA ILE A 181 28.67 -1.82 -10.75
C ILE A 181 29.25 -2.92 -11.65
N GLY A 182 28.62 -3.14 -12.81
CA GLY A 182 28.99 -4.18 -13.78
C GLY A 182 28.34 -5.55 -13.52
N GLU A 183 27.78 -5.79 -12.34
CA GLU A 183 27.00 -7.01 -12.09
C GLU A 183 25.65 -6.98 -12.81
N ARG A 184 25.02 -8.14 -12.99
CA ARG A 184 23.66 -8.23 -13.56
C ARG A 184 22.67 -7.54 -12.62
N ARG A 185 21.89 -6.59 -13.14
CA ARG A 185 20.91 -5.82 -12.33
C ARG A 185 19.89 -6.69 -11.64
N GLY A 186 19.41 -7.74 -12.32
CA GLY A 186 18.50 -8.71 -11.72
C GLY A 186 19.10 -9.42 -10.50
N ASP A 187 20.40 -9.72 -10.50
CA ASP A 187 21.08 -10.39 -9.37
C ASP A 187 21.31 -9.42 -8.21
N ALA A 188 21.73 -8.19 -8.50
CA ALA A 188 21.86 -7.13 -7.49
C ALA A 188 20.52 -6.87 -6.78
N ALA A 189 19.42 -6.72 -7.55
CA ALA A 189 18.09 -6.52 -6.99
C ALA A 189 17.57 -7.74 -6.21
N ARG A 190 17.87 -8.97 -6.64
CA ARG A 190 17.50 -10.18 -5.88
C ARG A 190 18.21 -10.26 -4.53
N ARG A 191 19.49 -9.89 -4.45
CA ARG A 191 20.21 -9.81 -3.17
C ARG A 191 19.59 -8.76 -2.26
N LEU A 192 19.31 -7.58 -2.79
CA LEU A 192 18.64 -6.51 -2.06
C LEU A 192 17.27 -6.95 -1.50
N VAL A 193 16.44 -7.63 -2.30
CA VAL A 193 15.16 -8.20 -1.84
C VAL A 193 15.36 -9.21 -0.70
N LYS A 194 16.35 -10.09 -0.82
CA LYS A 194 16.66 -11.10 0.20
C LYS A 194 17.09 -10.46 1.53
N GLU A 195 17.92 -9.44 1.47
CA GLU A 195 18.42 -8.69 2.64
C GLU A 195 17.30 -7.86 3.30
N ALA A 196 16.43 -7.25 2.48
CA ALA A 196 15.31 -6.45 2.95
C ALA A 196 14.19 -7.28 3.61
N SER A 197 13.96 -8.51 3.15
CA SER A 197 12.92 -9.39 3.68
C SER A 197 13.05 -9.61 5.20
N PRO A 198 11.98 -9.38 5.99
CA PRO A 198 11.97 -9.65 7.42
C PRO A 198 11.87 -11.14 7.74
N TRP A 199 11.36 -11.95 6.80
CA TRP A 199 11.06 -13.35 7.03
C TRP A 199 12.31 -14.21 7.17
N SER A 200 12.35 -15.01 8.24
CA SER A 200 13.47 -15.92 8.52
C SER A 200 13.40 -17.19 7.66
N HIS A 201 12.19 -17.53 7.20
CA HIS A 201 11.93 -18.69 6.36
C HIS A 201 11.08 -18.33 5.14
N PRO A 202 11.32 -18.98 3.99
CA PRO A 202 10.47 -18.81 2.82
C PRO A 202 9.01 -19.18 3.16
N PRO A 203 8.03 -18.50 2.57
CA PRO A 203 6.63 -18.80 2.82
C PRO A 203 6.30 -20.25 2.44
N ARG A 204 5.52 -20.93 3.27
CA ARG A 204 4.94 -22.23 2.93
C ARG A 204 3.85 -22.01 1.88
N PRO A 205 3.82 -22.77 0.76
CA PRO A 205 2.76 -22.62 -0.24
C PRO A 205 1.40 -23.00 0.39
N GLY A 206 0.43 -22.06 0.36
CA GLY A 206 -0.84 -22.19 1.08
C GLY A 206 -2.12 -21.89 0.29
N SER A 207 -2.06 -21.59 -1.01
CA SER A 207 -3.25 -21.31 -1.85
C SER A 207 -2.89 -21.30 -3.35
N PRO A 208 -3.90 -21.36 -4.27
CA PRO A 208 -3.89 -22.24 -5.43
C PRO A 208 -2.62 -22.06 -6.24
N VAL A 209 -2.06 -23.22 -6.42
CA VAL A 209 -0.74 -23.45 -6.93
C VAL A 209 -0.89 -23.44 -8.45
N THR A 210 -0.06 -22.71 -9.19
CA THR A 210 0.10 -22.97 -10.62
C THR A 210 0.41 -24.46 -10.82
N GLU A 211 0.19 -25.03 -12.02
CA GLU A 211 0.55 -26.43 -12.30
C GLU A 211 2.00 -26.78 -11.85
N SER A 212 2.86 -25.77 -11.76
CA SER A 212 4.26 -25.83 -11.33
C SER A 212 4.55 -25.68 -9.82
N GLY A 213 3.57 -25.58 -8.92
CA GLY A 213 3.90 -25.49 -7.48
C GLY A 213 3.94 -24.07 -6.87
N GLU A 214 3.69 -23.01 -7.64
CA GLU A 214 3.90 -21.61 -7.20
C GLU A 214 2.61 -20.83 -6.95
N PRO A 215 2.59 -19.87 -5.99
CA PRO A 215 1.49 -18.91 -5.86
C PRO A 215 1.32 -18.08 -7.14
N GLY A 216 0.07 -17.83 -7.54
CA GLY A 216 -0.27 -16.87 -8.59
C GLY A 216 0.28 -15.46 -8.29
N ILE A 217 0.60 -14.70 -9.34
CA ILE A 217 1.15 -13.35 -9.18
C ILE A 217 0.01 -12.41 -8.77
N SER A 218 0.11 -11.83 -7.57
CA SER A 218 -0.91 -10.91 -7.02
C SER A 218 -0.82 -9.51 -7.60
N LEU A 219 0.39 -9.08 -7.98
CA LEU A 219 0.65 -7.76 -8.57
C LEU A 219 1.93 -7.81 -9.43
N VAL A 220 1.91 -7.11 -10.56
CA VAL A 220 3.11 -6.80 -11.34
C VAL A 220 3.40 -5.30 -11.25
N VAL A 221 4.60 -4.91 -10.82
CA VAL A 221 5.06 -3.52 -10.91
C VAL A 221 5.93 -3.38 -12.15
N VAL A 222 5.57 -2.47 -13.06
CA VAL A 222 6.31 -2.17 -14.28
C VAL A 222 7.07 -0.86 -14.07
N ALA A 223 8.39 -0.97 -13.91
CA ALA A 223 9.28 0.13 -13.58
C ALA A 223 10.44 0.25 -14.59
N PRO A 224 10.16 0.66 -15.83
CA PRO A 224 11.16 0.77 -16.89
C PRO A 224 12.20 1.85 -16.57
N ARG A 225 13.42 1.65 -17.05
CA ARG A 225 14.57 2.48 -16.70
C ARG A 225 14.54 3.87 -17.33
N ASP A 226 14.01 3.96 -18.55
CA ASP A 226 13.89 5.19 -19.32
C ASP A 226 12.69 6.06 -18.90
N GLY A 227 11.82 5.56 -18.01
CA GLY A 227 10.63 6.24 -17.51
C GLY A 227 9.48 6.30 -18.51
N LEU A 228 9.75 6.24 -19.82
CA LEU A 228 8.73 6.40 -20.85
C LEU A 228 7.66 5.33 -20.74
N GLY A 229 8.03 4.07 -20.53
CA GLY A 229 7.04 2.99 -20.38
C GLY A 229 6.19 3.09 -19.10
N ALA A 230 6.59 3.91 -18.12
CA ALA A 230 5.74 4.22 -16.97
C ALA A 230 4.82 5.42 -17.25
N TYR A 231 5.32 6.43 -17.96
CA TYR A 231 4.57 7.62 -18.34
C TYR A 231 3.64 7.41 -19.55
N ALA A 232 3.92 6.47 -20.43
CA ALA A 232 3.08 6.12 -21.56
C ALA A 232 3.15 4.60 -21.76
N PRO A 233 2.46 3.83 -20.90
CA PRO A 233 2.44 2.38 -20.96
C PRO A 233 2.09 1.86 -22.35
N ASP A 234 2.82 0.85 -22.82
CA ASP A 234 2.57 0.21 -24.10
C ASP A 234 1.40 -0.79 -23.98
N PRO A 235 0.29 -0.60 -24.70
CA PRO A 235 -0.85 -1.53 -24.66
C PRO A 235 -0.48 -2.97 -25.06
N VAL A 236 0.46 -3.14 -26.00
CA VAL A 236 0.92 -4.46 -26.47
C VAL A 236 1.68 -5.19 -25.37
N LEU A 237 2.56 -4.49 -24.64
CA LEU A 237 3.28 -5.09 -23.51
C LEU A 237 2.37 -5.37 -22.30
N ALA A 238 1.24 -4.66 -22.20
CA ALA A 238 0.24 -4.86 -21.16
C ALA A 238 -0.75 -6.00 -21.49
N GLU A 239 -0.96 -6.34 -22.76
CA GLU A 239 -1.94 -7.33 -23.21
C GLU A 239 -1.84 -8.68 -22.48
N PRO A 240 -0.66 -9.31 -22.30
CA PRO A 240 -0.58 -10.58 -21.57
C PRO A 240 -1.03 -10.47 -20.11
N LEU A 241 -0.83 -9.31 -19.47
CA LEU A 241 -1.27 -9.06 -18.10
C LEU A 241 -2.79 -8.85 -18.03
N LEU A 242 -3.35 -8.16 -19.03
CA LEU A 242 -4.79 -7.96 -19.15
C LEU A 242 -5.51 -9.29 -19.38
N THR A 243 -5.04 -10.09 -20.36
CA THR A 243 -5.61 -11.40 -20.69
C THR A 243 -5.53 -12.39 -19.52
N ALA A 244 -4.43 -12.36 -18.76
CA ALA A 244 -4.27 -13.20 -17.57
C ALA A 244 -5.01 -12.66 -16.32
N GLY A 245 -5.67 -11.51 -16.40
CA GLY A 245 -6.35 -10.89 -15.26
C GLY A 245 -5.41 -10.43 -14.14
N ILE A 246 -4.13 -10.18 -14.45
CA ILE A 246 -3.10 -9.85 -13.45
C ILE A 246 -3.09 -8.33 -13.21
N PRO A 247 -3.35 -7.87 -11.96
CA PRO A 247 -3.22 -6.47 -11.60
C PRO A 247 -1.79 -5.97 -11.81
N HIS A 248 -1.64 -4.74 -12.31
CA HIS A 248 -0.33 -4.18 -12.56
C HIS A 248 -0.24 -2.67 -12.36
N LEU A 249 0.88 -2.23 -11.78
CA LEU A 249 1.17 -0.83 -11.44
C LEU A 249 2.34 -0.32 -12.28
N TYR A 250 2.20 0.83 -12.91
CA TYR A 250 3.31 1.53 -13.56
C TYR A 250 3.98 2.51 -12.59
N ALA A 251 5.31 2.56 -12.57
CA ALA A 251 6.03 3.55 -11.78
C ALA A 251 7.37 3.91 -12.41
N GLY A 252 7.76 5.17 -12.42
CA GLY A 252 9.02 5.58 -13.04
C GLY A 252 9.28 7.06 -12.94
N VAL A 253 10.42 7.48 -13.48
CA VAL A 253 10.77 8.90 -13.62
C VAL A 253 11.07 9.13 -15.08
N LEU A 254 10.35 10.08 -15.69
CA LEU A 254 10.61 10.55 -17.05
C LEU A 254 11.05 12.00 -16.97
N GLU A 255 12.23 12.30 -17.49
CA GLU A 255 12.83 13.64 -17.49
C GLU A 255 12.98 14.18 -16.06
N GLY A 256 12.07 15.03 -15.61
CA GLY A 256 12.01 15.55 -14.23
C GLY A 256 10.70 15.24 -13.50
N THR A 257 9.90 14.30 -14.01
CA THR A 257 8.57 13.99 -13.50
C THR A 257 8.49 12.55 -13.01
N GLY A 258 8.21 12.40 -11.72
CA GLY A 258 7.87 11.11 -11.12
C GLY A 258 6.45 10.69 -11.46
N VAL A 259 6.25 9.41 -11.74
CA VAL A 259 4.97 8.83 -12.13
C VAL A 259 4.70 7.60 -11.28
N VAL A 260 3.50 7.54 -10.67
CA VAL A 260 2.97 6.33 -10.03
C VAL A 260 1.54 6.11 -10.50
N GLY A 261 1.31 5.02 -11.21
CA GLY A 261 0.04 4.66 -11.82
C GLY A 261 0.01 4.86 -13.34
N PRO A 262 -1.05 4.37 -13.99
CA PRO A 262 -2.21 3.73 -13.37
C PRO A 262 -1.88 2.40 -12.69
N LEU A 263 -2.51 2.15 -11.55
CA LEU A 263 -2.74 0.77 -11.12
C LEU A 263 -3.94 0.27 -11.92
N VAL A 264 -3.66 -0.73 -12.75
CA VAL A 264 -4.62 -1.39 -13.61
C VAL A 264 -5.11 -2.66 -12.93
N VAL A 265 -6.40 -2.70 -12.62
CA VAL A 265 -7.17 -3.90 -12.32
C VAL A 265 -7.94 -4.26 -13.59
N PRO A 266 -7.56 -5.35 -14.30
CA PRO A 266 -8.16 -5.72 -15.59
C PRO A 266 -9.69 -5.80 -15.51
N GLY A 267 -10.38 -5.23 -16.49
CA GLY A 267 -11.85 -5.18 -16.53
C GLY A 267 -12.50 -4.16 -15.59
N VAL A 268 -11.78 -3.56 -14.63
CA VAL A 268 -12.35 -2.67 -13.61
C VAL A 268 -11.86 -1.23 -13.77
N THR A 269 -10.55 -1.03 -13.94
CA THR A 269 -9.95 0.30 -14.10
C THR A 269 -9.44 0.52 -15.51
N ALA A 270 -9.24 1.78 -15.91
CA ALA A 270 -8.61 2.10 -17.19
C ALA A 270 -7.22 1.44 -17.33
N CYS A 271 -6.98 0.79 -18.47
CA CYS A 271 -5.71 0.14 -18.81
C CYS A 271 -4.80 1.06 -19.64
N ALA A 272 -3.62 0.57 -20.03
CA ALA A 272 -2.70 1.24 -20.95
C ALA A 272 -3.38 1.69 -22.26
N GLY A 273 -4.22 0.84 -22.86
CA GLY A 273 -4.97 1.19 -24.08
C GLY A 273 -5.98 2.32 -23.87
N CYS A 274 -6.67 2.35 -22.72
CA CYS A 274 -7.54 3.49 -22.38
C CYS A 274 -6.76 4.79 -22.26
N ASP A 275 -5.58 4.77 -21.62
CA ASP A 275 -4.73 5.95 -21.48
C ASP A 275 -4.21 6.44 -22.84
N GLU A 276 -3.75 5.52 -23.70
CA GLU A 276 -3.28 5.85 -25.04
C GLU A 276 -4.39 6.44 -25.92
N LEU A 277 -5.59 5.85 -25.93
CA LEU A 277 -6.74 6.36 -26.67
C LEU A 277 -7.15 7.75 -26.18
N ARG A 278 -7.24 7.95 -24.85
CA ARG A 278 -7.58 9.26 -24.26
C ARG A 278 -6.55 10.33 -24.60
N ARG A 279 -5.27 9.98 -24.66
CA ARG A 279 -4.21 10.90 -25.09
C ARG A 279 -4.29 11.19 -26.58
N THR A 280 -4.67 10.20 -27.38
CA THR A 280 -4.91 10.35 -28.82
C THR A 280 -6.11 11.25 -29.10
N ASP A 281 -7.20 11.15 -28.31
CA ASP A 281 -8.35 12.07 -28.40
C ASP A 281 -7.92 13.52 -28.15
N ALA A 282 -7.05 13.72 -27.15
CA ALA A 282 -6.57 15.05 -26.77
C ALA A 282 -5.50 15.59 -27.74
N GLU A 283 -4.67 14.71 -28.28
CA GLU A 283 -3.58 15.01 -29.19
C GLU A 283 -3.51 13.94 -30.30
N PRO A 284 -4.14 14.17 -31.47
CA PRO A 284 -4.21 13.17 -32.55
C PRO A 284 -2.84 12.69 -33.07
N ALA A 285 -1.79 13.48 -32.88
CA ALA A 285 -0.41 13.11 -33.24
C ALA A 285 0.25 12.14 -32.23
N TRP A 286 -0.38 11.88 -31.08
CA TRP A 286 0.18 11.11 -29.97
C TRP A 286 0.78 9.75 -30.37
N PRO A 287 0.10 8.90 -31.18
CA PRO A 287 0.67 7.62 -31.59
C PRO A 287 1.95 7.76 -32.42
N GLN A 288 2.04 8.80 -33.26
CA GLN A 288 3.23 9.07 -34.07
C GLN A 288 4.40 9.52 -33.18
N LEU A 289 4.14 10.35 -32.18
CA LEU A 289 5.13 10.78 -31.19
C LEU A 289 5.63 9.59 -30.35
N LEU A 290 4.72 8.73 -29.88
CA LEU A 290 5.10 7.50 -29.16
C LEU A 290 5.99 6.60 -30.00
N ALA A 291 5.66 6.40 -31.28
CA ALA A 291 6.48 5.59 -32.18
C ALA A 291 7.89 6.19 -32.35
N GLN A 292 8.01 7.52 -32.44
CA GLN A 292 9.30 8.21 -32.52
C GLN A 292 10.10 8.03 -31.22
N TRP A 293 9.52 8.31 -30.06
CA TRP A 293 10.21 8.18 -28.77
C TRP A 293 10.60 6.74 -28.44
N ARG A 294 9.77 5.75 -28.80
CA ARG A 294 10.07 4.31 -28.61
C ARG A 294 11.07 3.76 -29.63
N SER A 295 11.32 4.46 -30.74
CA SER A 295 12.27 4.00 -31.77
C SER A 295 13.74 4.04 -31.32
N GLY A 296 14.02 4.62 -30.15
CA GLY A 296 15.38 4.83 -29.66
C GLY A 296 16.08 6.04 -30.30
N ARG A 297 15.52 6.60 -31.38
CA ARG A 297 16.05 7.81 -32.02
C ARG A 297 15.84 9.01 -31.09
N GLY A 298 16.94 9.61 -30.65
CA GLY A 298 16.91 10.74 -29.72
C GLY A 298 16.77 10.34 -28.25
N THR A 299 16.76 9.05 -27.91
CA THR A 299 16.81 8.63 -26.50
C THR A 299 18.17 9.02 -25.90
N PRO A 300 18.20 9.77 -24.79
CA PRO A 300 19.45 10.12 -24.14
C PRO A 300 20.22 8.87 -23.72
N ALA A 301 21.55 8.92 -23.83
CA ALA A 301 22.42 7.83 -23.35
C ALA A 301 22.22 7.55 -21.84
N VAL A 302 21.88 8.59 -21.07
CA VAL A 302 21.56 8.52 -19.65
C VAL A 302 20.20 9.18 -19.41
N PRO A 303 19.17 8.44 -18.98
CA PRO A 303 17.89 9.01 -18.60
C PRO A 303 18.03 9.96 -17.41
N ALA A 304 17.37 11.11 -17.48
CA ALA A 304 17.24 11.98 -16.32
C ALA A 304 16.35 11.30 -15.27
N CYS A 305 16.88 11.14 -14.07
CA CYS A 305 16.24 10.39 -12.98
C CYS A 305 16.89 10.76 -11.65
N ASP A 306 16.59 11.94 -11.10
CA ASP A 306 17.16 12.40 -9.84
C ASP A 306 17.01 11.37 -8.72
N ALA A 307 18.07 11.15 -7.94
CA ALA A 307 18.09 10.13 -6.88
C ALA A 307 16.96 10.35 -5.87
N GLY A 308 16.77 11.59 -5.41
CA GLY A 308 15.71 11.95 -4.47
C GLY A 308 14.30 11.75 -5.05
N LEU A 309 14.08 12.11 -6.32
CA LEU A 309 12.81 11.88 -7.00
C LEU A 309 12.54 10.39 -7.18
N ALA A 310 13.54 9.61 -7.60
CA ALA A 310 13.43 8.17 -7.77
C ALA A 310 13.05 7.47 -6.44
N THR A 311 13.68 7.88 -5.33
CA THR A 311 13.33 7.38 -3.99
C THR A 311 11.91 7.79 -3.58
N ALA A 312 11.50 9.04 -3.83
CA ALA A 312 10.14 9.49 -3.53
C ALA A 312 9.08 8.70 -4.34
N VAL A 313 9.32 8.48 -5.63
CA VAL A 313 8.47 7.68 -6.51
C VAL A 313 8.41 6.22 -6.04
N ALA A 314 9.55 5.63 -5.69
CA ALA A 314 9.61 4.25 -5.19
C ALA A 314 8.83 4.08 -3.88
N GLY A 315 8.99 5.01 -2.94
CA GLY A 315 8.24 5.05 -1.69
C GLY A 315 6.74 5.19 -1.93
N LEU A 316 6.33 6.12 -2.78
CA LEU A 316 4.91 6.32 -3.11
C LEU A 316 4.33 5.09 -3.81
N ALA A 317 5.03 4.50 -4.78
CA ALA A 317 4.60 3.30 -5.47
C ALA A 317 4.46 2.10 -4.53
N ALA A 318 5.39 1.92 -3.59
CA ALA A 318 5.28 0.89 -2.55
C ALA A 318 4.06 1.11 -1.66
N VAL A 319 3.76 2.35 -1.23
CA VAL A 319 2.56 2.67 -0.46
C VAL A 319 1.27 2.34 -1.23
N GLN A 320 1.20 2.69 -2.52
CA GLN A 320 0.04 2.38 -3.34
C GLN A 320 -0.12 0.86 -3.58
N ALA A 321 0.97 0.16 -3.85
CA ALA A 321 0.99 -1.29 -4.04
C ALA A 321 0.57 -2.03 -2.76
N LEU A 322 1.10 -1.65 -1.60
CA LEU A 322 0.73 -2.24 -0.31
C LEU A 322 -0.73 -1.98 0.05
N ALA A 323 -1.25 -0.78 -0.22
CA ALA A 323 -2.67 -0.50 -0.04
C ALA A 323 -3.54 -1.46 -0.88
N PHE A 324 -3.18 -1.67 -2.15
CA PHE A 324 -3.87 -2.63 -3.02
C PHE A 324 -3.78 -4.07 -2.49
N LEU A 325 -2.58 -4.52 -2.09
CA LEU A 325 -2.36 -5.87 -1.56
C LEU A 325 -3.08 -6.09 -0.21
N ASP A 326 -3.29 -5.04 0.57
CA ASP A 326 -4.09 -5.04 1.80
C ASP A 326 -5.61 -4.99 1.53
N GLY A 327 -6.04 -4.93 0.26
CA GLY A 327 -7.45 -4.84 -0.14
C GLY A 327 -8.06 -3.44 -0.02
N GLU A 328 -7.25 -2.40 0.13
CA GLU A 328 -7.68 -1.00 0.13
C GLU A 328 -7.59 -0.42 -1.30
N PRO A 329 -8.57 0.36 -1.78
CA PRO A 329 -8.50 0.96 -3.11
C PRO A 329 -7.48 2.12 -3.11
N PRO A 330 -6.31 1.99 -3.76
CA PRO A 330 -5.31 3.05 -3.73
C PRO A 330 -5.72 4.23 -4.61
N PRO A 331 -5.31 5.46 -4.28
CA PRO A 331 -5.50 6.64 -5.13
C PRO A 331 -5.10 6.47 -6.60
N CYS A 332 -4.06 5.67 -6.89
CA CYS A 332 -3.62 5.40 -8.27
C CYS A 332 -4.45 4.33 -9.02
N ALA A 333 -5.50 3.74 -8.42
CA ALA A 333 -6.39 2.82 -9.12
C ALA A 333 -7.16 3.55 -10.24
N GLY A 334 -6.86 3.21 -11.49
CA GLY A 334 -7.36 3.93 -12.66
C GLY A 334 -6.99 5.42 -12.69
N ALA A 335 -5.88 5.78 -12.06
CA ALA A 335 -5.39 7.15 -12.01
C ALA A 335 -3.86 7.19 -11.95
N ARG A 336 -3.29 8.27 -12.44
CA ARG A 336 -1.85 8.52 -12.40
C ARG A 336 -1.54 9.60 -11.39
N MET A 337 -0.57 9.34 -10.53
CA MET A 337 0.01 10.33 -9.63
C MET A 337 1.29 10.87 -10.26
N GLU A 338 1.36 12.19 -10.42
CA GLU A 338 2.48 12.90 -11.05
C GLU A 338 3.17 13.80 -10.03
N LEU A 339 4.50 13.72 -10.02
CA LEU A 339 5.40 14.41 -9.11
C LEU A 339 6.45 15.16 -9.92
N PRO A 340 6.10 16.29 -10.57
CA PRO A 340 7.06 17.11 -11.27
C PRO A 340 7.99 17.79 -10.27
N LEU A 341 9.29 17.79 -10.52
CA LEU A 341 10.25 18.55 -9.70
C LEU A 341 9.88 20.05 -9.68
N PRO A 342 10.05 20.73 -8.53
CA PRO A 342 10.70 20.28 -7.29
C PRO A 342 9.76 19.54 -6.30
N CYS A 343 8.70 18.89 -6.79
CA CYS A 343 7.73 18.12 -6.00
C CYS A 343 6.90 18.98 -5.03
N ALA A 344 6.57 20.21 -5.42
CA ALA A 344 5.74 21.12 -4.61
C ALA A 344 4.33 20.56 -4.34
N SER A 345 3.84 19.65 -5.20
CA SER A 345 2.59 18.92 -4.98
C SER A 345 2.60 17.58 -5.73
N VAL A 346 1.71 16.67 -5.32
CA VAL A 346 1.43 15.43 -6.04
C VAL A 346 0.07 15.55 -6.73
N ARG A 347 0.05 15.58 -8.06
CA ARG A 347 -1.19 15.67 -8.84
C ARG A 347 -1.72 14.28 -9.12
N THR A 348 -2.99 14.02 -8.83
CA THR A 348 -3.65 12.76 -9.21
C THR A 348 -4.57 12.99 -10.41
N VAL A 349 -4.22 12.44 -11.56
CA VAL A 349 -4.94 12.52 -12.83
C VAL A 349 -5.74 11.23 -13.03
N ARG A 350 -7.07 11.30 -12.94
CA ARG A 350 -7.96 10.18 -13.22
C ARG A 350 -7.91 9.83 -14.71
N ILE A 351 -7.83 8.54 -15.02
CA ILE A 351 -7.91 8.03 -16.39
C ILE A 351 -9.29 7.38 -16.54
N ALA A 352 -10.15 8.00 -17.35
CA ALA A 352 -11.46 7.44 -17.63
C ALA A 352 -11.34 6.26 -18.62
N PRO A 353 -11.99 5.11 -18.38
CA PRO A 353 -12.07 4.04 -19.37
C PRO A 353 -12.55 4.59 -20.72
N HIS A 354 -11.89 4.20 -21.80
CA HIS A 354 -12.24 4.64 -23.15
C HIS A 354 -13.27 3.68 -23.76
N PRO A 355 -14.36 4.17 -24.39
CA PRO A 355 -15.42 3.30 -24.92
C PRO A 355 -14.95 2.39 -26.06
N GLU A 356 -13.98 2.84 -26.86
CA GLU A 356 -13.39 2.02 -27.94
C GLU A 356 -12.34 1.02 -27.44
N CYS A 357 -11.98 1.07 -26.15
CA CYS A 357 -11.03 0.13 -25.59
C CYS A 357 -11.74 -1.20 -25.26
N GLY A 358 -11.27 -2.31 -25.84
CA GLY A 358 -11.79 -3.65 -25.59
C GLY A 358 -11.49 -4.24 -24.20
N CYS A 359 -10.96 -3.45 -23.24
CA CYS A 359 -10.54 -3.96 -21.93
C CYS A 359 -11.68 -4.22 -20.94
N GLY A 360 -12.94 -3.91 -21.30
CA GLY A 360 -14.13 -4.14 -20.46
C GLY A 360 -14.38 -3.09 -19.36
N ALA A 361 -13.40 -2.27 -19.00
CA ALA A 361 -13.54 -1.28 -17.91
C ALA A 361 -14.61 -0.20 -18.17
N ALA A 362 -14.94 0.07 -19.44
CA ALA A 362 -16.01 1.00 -19.79
C ALA A 362 -17.41 0.42 -19.50
N ALA A 363 -17.59 -0.90 -19.60
CA ALA A 363 -18.86 -1.56 -19.36
C ALA A 363 -19.27 -1.57 -17.88
N VAL A 364 -18.29 -1.68 -16.96
CA VAL A 364 -18.53 -1.69 -15.51
C VAL A 364 -19.10 -0.37 -14.99
N ARG A 365 -18.80 0.75 -15.66
CA ARG A 365 -19.35 2.08 -15.29
C ARG A 365 -20.76 2.34 -15.82
N GLY A 366 -21.30 1.46 -16.65
CA GLY A 366 -22.66 1.56 -17.21
C GLY A 366 -23.77 1.11 -16.27
N ALA A 367 -23.45 0.56 -15.08
CA ALA A 367 -24.43 0.29 -14.04
C ALA A 367 -24.71 1.59 -13.25
N PRO A 368 -25.97 2.06 -13.13
CA PRO A 368 -26.28 3.29 -12.43
C PRO A 368 -25.90 3.14 -10.94
N ASP A 369 -24.94 3.95 -10.51
CA ASP A 369 -24.51 4.07 -9.13
C ASP A 369 -25.69 4.67 -8.32
N ALA A 370 -26.33 3.85 -7.50
CA ALA A 370 -27.29 4.32 -6.51
C ALA A 370 -26.54 5.18 -5.48
N SER A 371 -26.47 6.48 -5.75
CA SER A 371 -25.87 7.48 -4.87
C SER A 371 -26.53 7.42 -3.50
N VAL A 372 -25.84 6.85 -2.51
CA VAL A 372 -26.23 6.98 -1.10
C VAL A 372 -25.88 8.40 -0.65
N PRO A 373 -26.85 9.22 -0.17
CA PRO A 373 -26.58 10.56 0.30
C PRO A 373 -25.65 10.56 1.53
N ARG A 374 -24.72 11.52 1.56
CA ARG A 374 -23.86 11.85 2.71
C ARG A 374 -24.67 11.94 4.02
N PRO A 375 -24.23 11.35 5.14
CA PRO A 375 -24.81 11.65 6.43
C PRO A 375 -24.39 13.06 6.89
N ARG A 376 -25.41 13.84 7.25
CA ARG A 376 -25.33 15.18 7.84
C ARG A 376 -24.75 15.08 9.25
N HIS A 377 -23.99 16.10 9.64
CA HIS A 377 -23.46 16.26 10.99
C HIS A 377 -24.56 16.20 12.05
N ALA A 378 -24.37 15.38 13.09
CA ALA A 378 -25.18 15.42 14.31
C ALA A 378 -24.43 16.25 15.37
N THR A 379 -24.97 17.42 15.67
CA THR A 379 -24.60 18.25 16.81
C THR A 379 -25.45 17.80 18.00
N MET A 380 -24.84 17.48 19.14
CA MET A 380 -25.55 17.19 20.39
C MET A 380 -25.50 18.42 21.29
N THR A 381 -26.62 19.13 21.38
CA THR A 381 -27.03 19.92 22.54
C THR A 381 -28.47 19.54 22.84
N GLY A 382 -28.70 19.12 24.08
CA GLY A 382 -29.97 18.60 24.61
C GLY A 382 -29.67 17.65 25.75
#